data_AF-A0A8E0RZV8-F1
#
_entry.id   AF-A0A8E0RZV8-F1
#
_cell.length_a   1.000
_cell.length_b   1.000
_cell.length_c   1.000
_cell.angle_alpha   90.00
_cell.angle_beta   90.00
_cell.angle_gamma   90.00
#
_symmetry.space_group_name_H-M   'P 1'
#
loop_
_entity.id
_entity.type
_entity.pdbx_description
1 polymer ?
#
loop_
_entity_poly.entity_id
_entity_poly.type
_entity_poly.pdbx_seq_one_letter_code
_entity_poly.pdbx_strand_id
1 'polypeptide(L)' 'MRALGQELYDMVVEHLQLVEYDYFDLEYVNKHGSMFWLDHLKPIQKQCTPNKEYQYTFSVKFYTPHPNLLEDEFTR' A
#
# COMPACT_ATOMS: atom_id res chain seq x y z
N MET A 1 -10.30 -19.03 2.46
CA MET A 1 -10.62 -17.59 2.28
C MET A 1 -9.53 -16.97 1.42
N ARG A 2 -9.84 -16.01 0.56
CA ARG A 2 -8.82 -15.28 -0.21
C ARG A 2 -8.51 -13.99 0.57
N ALA A 3 -7.23 -13.76 0.89
CA ALA A 3 -6.80 -12.58 1.65
C ALA A 3 -7.24 -11.27 0.98
N LEU A 4 -7.76 -10.34 1.78
CA LEU A 4 -8.13 -8.99 1.36
C LEU A 4 -6.89 -8.09 1.21
N GLY A 5 -7.03 -6.99 0.46
CA GLY A 5 -5.98 -5.98 0.37
C GLY A 5 -5.59 -5.41 1.73
N GLN A 6 -6.57 -5.21 2.63
CA GLN A 6 -6.32 -4.74 3.99
C GLN A 6 -5.31 -5.64 4.74
N GLU A 7 -5.46 -6.96 4.64
CA GLU A 7 -4.59 -7.91 5.36
C GLU A 7 -3.13 -7.77 4.93
N LEU A 8 -2.88 -7.53 3.63
CA LEU A 8 -1.52 -7.26 3.14
C LEU A 8 -1.00 -5.91 3.64
N TYR A 9 -1.84 -4.88 3.61
CA TYR A 9 -1.46 -3.54 4.06
C TYR A 9 -1.09 -3.54 5.55
N ASP A 10 -1.91 -4.18 6.39
CA ASP A 10 -1.68 -4.31 7.83
C ASP A 10 -0.35 -5.00 8.13
N MET A 11 -0.02 -6.07 7.39
CA MET A 11 1.27 -6.76 7.52
C MET A 11 2.46 -5.87 7.17
N VAL A 12 2.33 -5.00 6.15
CA VAL A 12 3.40 -4.05 5.78
C VAL A 12 3.56 -2.98 6.86
N VAL A 13 2.46 -2.40 7.33
CA VAL A 13 2.46 -1.39 8.41
C VAL A 13 3.07 -1.95 9.69
N GLU A 14 2.69 -3.16 10.09
CA GLU A 14 3.24 -3.84 11.26
C GLU A 14 4.73 -4.15 11.08
N HIS A 15 5.13 -4.65 9.91
CA HIS A 15 6.53 -4.98 9.62
C HIS A 15 7.44 -3.76 9.66
N LEU A 16 6.96 -2.62 9.16
CA LEU A 16 7.68 -1.35 9.15
C LEU A 16 7.52 -0.55 10.46
N GLN A 17 6.69 -1.02 11.38
CA GLN A 17 6.34 -0.32 12.64
C GLN A 17 5.86 1.12 12.41
N LEU A 18 5.09 1.34 11.33
CA LEU A 18 4.66 2.68 10.93
C LEU A 18 3.58 3.21 11.87
N VAL A 19 3.87 4.37 12.47
CA VAL A 19 2.91 5.10 13.31
C VAL A 19 1.98 5.94 12.44
N GLU A 20 2.53 6.63 11.44
CA GLU A 20 1.79 7.55 10.56
C GLU A 20 1.39 6.87 9.23
N TYR A 21 0.83 5.66 9.32
CA TYR A 21 0.50 4.84 8.14
C TYR A 21 -0.60 5.46 7.25
N ASP A 22 -1.39 6.41 7.75
CA ASP A 22 -2.46 7.06 6.98
C ASP A 22 -1.97 7.83 5.73
N TYR A 23 -0.68 8.16 5.67
CA TYR A 23 -0.07 8.85 4.52
C TYR A 23 0.34 7.93 3.38
N PHE A 24 0.44 6.63 3.64
CA PHE A 24 0.98 5.66 2.71
C PHE A 24 -0.10 4.69 2.23
N ASP A 25 0.20 4.03 1.12
CA ASP A 25 -0.56 2.88 0.65
C ASP A 25 0.33 2.06 -0.29
N LEU A 26 -0.19 0.93 -0.75
CA LEU A 26 0.46 0.09 -1.74
C LEU A 26 -0.09 0.40 -3.13
N GLU A 27 0.80 0.57 -4.11
CA GLU A 27 0.44 0.63 -5.52
C GLU A 27 0.96 -0.59 -6.27
N TYR A 28 0.24 -1.00 -7.31
CA TYR A 28 0.60 -2.11 -8.18
C TYR A 28 0.35 -1.76 -9.64
N VAL A 29 1.05 -2.46 -10.53
CA VAL A 29 0.81 -2.37 -11.97
C VAL A 29 -0.17 -3.47 -12.36
N ASN A 30 -1.33 -3.07 -12.89
CA ASN A 30 -2.34 -4.02 -13.35
C ASN A 30 -1.90 -4.75 -14.64
N LYS A 31 -2.74 -5.68 -15.12
CA LYS A 31 -2.48 -6.44 -16.36
C LYS A 31 -2.34 -5.60 -17.64
N HIS A 32 -2.78 -4.34 -17.60
CA HIS A 32 -2.71 -3.40 -18.71
C HIS A 32 -1.50 -2.46 -18.63
N GLY A 33 -0.62 -2.64 -17.64
CA GLY A 33 0.55 -1.76 -17.46
C GLY A 33 0.23 -0.44 -16.75
N SER A 34 -0.99 -0.25 -16.27
CA SER A 34 -1.41 0.96 -15.57
C SER A 34 -1.23 0.80 -14.06
N MET A 35 -0.82 1.87 -13.41
CA MET A 35 -0.61 1.92 -11.96
C MET A 35 -1.94 2.15 -11.22
N PHE A 36 -2.17 1.37 -10.17
CA PHE A 36 -3.37 1.44 -9.33
C PHE A 36 -2.99 1.32 -7.86
N TRP A 37 -3.71 2.04 -7.00
CA TRP A 37 -3.68 1.79 -5.56
C TRP A 37 -4.36 0.46 -5.23
N LEU A 38 -3.86 -0.20 -4.19
CA LEU A 38 -4.46 -1.39 -3.60
C LEU A 38 -5.86 -1.05 -3.09
N ASP A 39 -6.84 -1.85 -3.49
CA ASP A 39 -8.19 -1.78 -2.94
C ASP A 39 -8.28 -2.68 -1.71
N HIS A 40 -8.40 -2.08 -0.53
CA HIS A 40 -8.36 -2.80 0.74
C HIS A 40 -9.57 -3.73 0.93
N LEU A 41 -10.68 -3.46 0.24
CA LEU A 41 -11.94 -4.23 0.34
C LEU A 41 -12.01 -5.39 -0.66
N LYS A 42 -11.10 -5.45 -1.63
CA LYS A 42 -11.08 -6.51 -2.64
C LYS A 42 -10.04 -7.58 -2.31
N PRO A 43 -10.32 -8.86 -2.61
CA PRO A 43 -9.31 -9.90 -2.54
C PRO A 43 -8.10 -9.57 -3.41
N ILE A 44 -6.88 -9.73 -2.89
CA ILE A 44 -5.61 -9.44 -3.58
C ILE A 44 -5.56 -10.09 -4.96
N GLN A 45 -5.96 -11.36 -5.04
CA GLN A 45 -5.97 -12.15 -6.28
C GLN A 45 -6.91 -11.61 -7.37
N LYS A 46 -7.89 -10.76 -7.02
CA LYS A 46 -8.82 -10.16 -7.99
C LYS A 46 -8.31 -8.83 -8.57
N GLN A 47 -7.24 -8.29 -8.00
CA GLN A 47 -6.69 -6.98 -8.36
C GLN A 47 -5.44 -7.13 -9.25
N CYS A 48 -4.62 -8.14 -8.95
CA CYS A 48 -3.37 -8.38 -9.65
C CYS A 48 -3.48 -9.41 -10.77
N THR A 49 -2.47 -9.42 -11.65
CA THR A 49 -2.40 -10.32 -12.78
C THR A 49 -2.09 -11.75 -12.30
N PRO A 50 -2.91 -12.77 -12.62
CA PRO A 50 -2.78 -14.13 -12.07
C PRO A 50 -1.46 -14.85 -12.36
N ASN A 51 -0.73 -14.43 -13.40
CA ASN A 51 0.46 -15.11 -13.91
C ASN A 51 1.75 -14.29 -13.75
N LYS A 52 1.72 -13.23 -12.94
CA LYS A 52 2.88 -12.40 -12.64
C LYS A 52 3.11 -12.40 -11.14
N GLU A 53 4.37 -12.27 -10.73
CA GLU A 53 4.72 -12.05 -9.32
C GLU A 53 3.91 -10.86 -8.78
N TYR A 54 3.40 -11.00 -7.55
CA TYR A 54 2.73 -9.92 -6.84
C TYR A 54 3.77 -8.87 -6.47
N GLN A 55 3.83 -7.79 -7.25
CA GLN A 55 4.74 -6.67 -7.02
C GLN A 55 3.93 -5.45 -6.59
N TYR A 56 4.26 -4.95 -5.40
CA TYR A 56 3.68 -3.75 -4.82
C TYR A 56 4.80 -2.76 -4.50
N THR A 57 4.50 -1.48 -4.65
CA THR A 57 5.36 -0.38 -4.20
C THR A 57 4.67 0.30 -3.03
N PHE A 58 5.40 0.51 -1.94
CA PHE A 58 4.92 1.27 -0.79
C PHE A 58 5.20 2.75 -1.04
N SER A 59 4.14 3.55 -1.16
CA SER A 59 4.20 4.91 -1.71
C SER A 59 3.36 5.89 -0.89
N VAL A 60 3.76 7.16 -0.88
CA VAL A 60 2.97 8.26 -0.29
C VAL A 60 1.72 8.48 -1.13
N LYS A 61 0.55 8.30 -0.52
CA LYS A 61 -0.77 8.50 -1.14
C LYS A 61 -1.34 9.88 -0.86
N PHE A 62 -1.12 10.38 0.35
CA PHE A 62 -1.57 11.71 0.76
C PHE A 62 -0.38 12.52 1.25
N TYR A 63 -0.16 13.68 0.64
CA TYR A 63 0.85 14.63 1.12
C TYR A 63 0.21 15.52 2.19
N THR A 64 0.79 15.57 3.38
CA THR A 64 0.45 16.62 4.35
C THR A 64 0.93 17.98 3.80
N PRO A 65 0.13 19.06 3.90
CA PRO A 65 0.59 20.42 3.55
C PRO A 65 1.75 20.90 4.45
N HIS A 66 2.04 20.17 5.53
CA HIS A 66 3.11 20.45 6.48
C HIS A 66 3.95 19.19 6.72
N PRO A 67 4.89 18.82 5.82
CA PRO A 67 5.77 17.65 5.99
C PRO A 67 6.61 17.71 7.28
N ASN A 68 6.83 18.91 7.82
CA ASN A 68 7.55 19.13 9.08
C ASN A 68 6.76 18.75 10.35
N LEU A 69 5.48 18.37 10.22
CA LEU A 69 4.64 17.89 11.34
C LEU A 69 4.63 16.37 11.48
N LEU A 70 5.29 15.64 10.57
CA LEU A 70 5.52 14.21 10.74
C LEU A 70 6.37 14.04 12.01
N GLU A 71 5.81 13.37 13.01
CA GLU A 71 6.41 13.25 14.35
C GLU A 71 7.53 12.20 14.37
N ASP A 72 7.53 11.25 13.43
CA ASP A 72 8.52 10.17 13.34
C ASP A 72 9.61 10.47 12.30
N GLU A 73 10.88 10.29 12.67
CA GLU A 73 12.03 10.48 11.76
C GLU A 73 12.06 9.46 10.62
N PHE A 74 11.46 8.27 10.78
CA PHE A 74 11.38 7.26 9.73
C PHE A 74 10.40 7.65 8.61
N THR A 75 9.41 8.48 8.94
CA THR A 75 8.40 8.98 8.00
C THR A 75 8.86 10.22 7.22
N ARG A 76 9.85 10.97 7.74
CA ARG A 76 10.43 12.19 7.13
C ARG A 76 11.40 11.90 6.00
#